data_AF-A2DSV7-F1
#
_entry.id   AF-A2DSV7-F1
#
_cell.length_a   1.000
_cell.length_b   1.000
_cell.length_c   1.000
_cell.angle_alpha   90.00
_cell.angle_beta   90.00
_cell.angle_gamma   90.00
#
_symmetry.space_group_name_H-M   'P 1'
#
loop_
_entity.id
_entity.type
_entity.pdbx_description
1 polymer ?
#
loop_
_entity_poly.entity_id
_entity_poly.type
_entity_poly.pdbx_seq_one_letter_code
_entity_poly.pdbx_strand_id
1 'polypeptide(L)'
;MIFVRYLGLNITFVTLKDDEQFFVRKLWVIHTLELAHGYTSGGIHRIREIVFQKEDYKKIKPERYVVANRPRRSGRFIYEVRTLVKSLNENTIIEKGCKWIRDDNFYGISLMRIVKFWMSLKILVTVQGSGIYNAIFMHEKTGMVLLFSSSADGPNVQLCNHLHIFMIGVVHPDRDIISRKPQLTNYTDMIKYTQRVVDAVNHGSWTNLEGLKRFLDPSYPIANITEFILTYNDYIRHW
;
A
#
# COMPACT_ATOMS: atom_id res chain seq x y z
N MET A 1 18.47 6.09 -2.57
CA MET A 1 19.53 5.99 -3.61
C MET A 1 19.29 4.85 -4.60
N ILE A 2 19.07 3.60 -4.15
CA ILE A 2 18.91 2.43 -5.04
C ILE A 2 17.71 2.58 -6.00
N PHE A 3 16.58 3.12 -5.51
CA PHE A 3 15.37 3.28 -6.31
C PHE A 3 15.53 4.32 -7.45
N VAL A 4 16.15 5.47 -7.18
CA VAL A 4 16.43 6.51 -8.19
C VAL A 4 17.34 6.00 -9.30
N ARG A 5 18.40 5.25 -8.94
CA ARG A 5 19.27 4.61 -9.93
C ARG A 5 18.51 3.58 -10.76
N TYR A 6 17.66 2.78 -10.12
CA TYR A 6 16.83 1.81 -10.81
C TYR A 6 15.83 2.46 -11.77
N LEU A 7 15.25 3.61 -11.41
CA LEU A 7 14.42 4.40 -12.32
C LEU A 7 15.21 5.02 -13.48
N GLY A 8 16.55 5.03 -13.42
CA GLY A 8 17.39 5.66 -14.45
C GLY A 8 17.41 7.19 -14.35
N LEU A 9 17.06 7.73 -13.17
CA LEU A 9 17.03 9.16 -12.94
C LEU A 9 18.43 9.66 -12.59
N ASN A 10 18.91 10.65 -13.33
CA ASN A 10 20.17 11.32 -13.05
C ASN A 10 19.98 12.36 -11.95
N ILE A 11 20.02 11.90 -10.70
CA ILE A 11 19.84 12.74 -9.51
C ILE A 11 21.07 12.65 -8.63
N THR A 12 21.65 13.82 -8.35
CA THR A 12 22.68 13.98 -7.32
C THR A 12 21.99 14.28 -6.00
N PHE A 13 22.18 13.40 -5.01
CA PHE A 13 21.74 13.67 -3.65
C PHE A 13 22.81 14.50 -2.96
N VAL A 14 22.40 15.64 -2.41
CA VAL A 14 23.28 16.54 -1.65
C VAL A 14 22.73 16.61 -0.23
N THR A 15 23.58 16.36 0.76
CA THR A 15 23.28 16.60 2.17
C THR A 15 24.04 17.86 2.55
N LEU A 16 23.31 18.91 2.92
CA LEU A 16 23.90 20.19 3.34
C LEU A 16 24.17 20.16 4.84
N LYS A 17 25.28 20.77 5.27
CA LYS A 17 25.49 21.14 6.69
C LYS A 17 24.66 22.37 7.05
N ASP A 18 24.48 22.61 8.35
CA ASP A 18 23.62 23.69 8.87
C ASP A 18 24.02 25.09 8.37
N ASP A 19 25.30 25.30 8.05
CA ASP A 19 25.87 26.55 7.55
C ASP A 19 26.20 26.55 6.04
N GLU A 20 25.88 25.46 5.34
CA GLU A 20 26.22 25.29 3.94
C GLU A 20 25.13 25.86 3.03
N GLN A 21 25.53 26.77 2.14
CA GLN A 21 24.63 27.39 1.18
C GLN A 21 24.92 26.87 -0.23
N PHE A 22 23.86 26.52 -0.94
CA PHE A 22 23.93 26.10 -2.34
C PHE A 22 23.20 27.11 -3.22
N PHE A 23 23.94 27.74 -4.14
CA PHE A 23 23.32 28.58 -5.15
C PHE A 23 22.78 27.71 -6.27
N VAL A 24 21.46 27.76 -6.45
CA VAL A 24 20.78 27.05 -7.53
C VAL A 24 20.11 28.04 -8.47
N ARG A 25 20.18 27.77 -9.77
CA ARG A 25 19.49 28.57 -10.78
C ARG A 25 17.96 28.49 -10.63
N LYS A 26 17.46 27.35 -10.16
CA LYS A 26 16.04 27.10 -9.85
C LYS A 26 15.95 26.17 -8.65
N LEU A 27 15.12 26.52 -7.68
CA LEU A 27 14.82 25.69 -6.52
C LEU A 27 13.39 25.15 -6.67
N TRP A 28 13.24 23.83 -6.57
CA TRP A 28 11.94 23.18 -6.45
C TRP A 28 11.81 22.64 -5.04
N VAL A 29 10.87 23.19 -4.27
CA VAL A 29 10.57 22.71 -2.91
C VAL A 29 9.37 21.79 -2.99
N ILE A 30 9.55 20.53 -2.57
CA ILE A 30 8.46 19.58 -2.44
C ILE A 30 8.09 19.53 -0.95
N HIS A 31 7.01 20.21 -0.57
CA HIS A 31 6.49 20.22 0.79
C HIS A 31 5.31 19.25 0.94
N THR A 32 5.22 18.57 2.08
CA THR A 32 4.28 17.46 2.33
C THR A 32 2.83 17.88 2.57
N LEU A 33 2.55 19.18 2.78
CA LEU A 33 1.20 19.64 3.18
C LEU A 33 0.26 20.03 2.03
N GLU A 34 0.75 20.25 0.80
CA GLU A 34 -0.08 20.83 -0.28
C GLU A 34 -0.04 20.02 -1.59
N LEU A 35 1.09 19.36 -1.89
CA LEU A 35 1.31 18.60 -3.13
C LEU A 35 1.36 17.07 -2.92
N ALA A 36 1.10 16.59 -1.70
CA ALA A 36 1.01 15.16 -1.41
C ALA A 36 -0.01 14.47 -2.34
N HIS A 37 -1.10 15.16 -2.70
CA HIS A 37 -2.11 14.70 -3.66
C HIS A 37 -1.60 14.60 -5.10
N GLY A 38 -0.73 15.50 -5.57
CA GLY A 38 -0.13 15.42 -6.92
C GLY A 38 0.93 14.33 -7.04
N TYR A 39 1.72 14.13 -5.97
CA TYR A 39 2.65 13.01 -5.88
C TYR A 39 1.93 11.65 -5.90
N THR A 40 0.82 11.55 -5.15
CA THR A 40 0.03 10.32 -5.04
C THR A 40 -0.88 10.06 -6.25
N SER A 41 -1.46 11.09 -6.87
CA SER A 41 -2.38 10.93 -8.00
C SER A 41 -1.69 10.89 -9.37
N GLY A 42 -0.53 11.54 -9.55
CA GLY A 42 0.21 11.54 -10.82
C GLY A 42 1.58 10.89 -10.72
N GLY A 43 2.34 11.18 -9.67
CA GLY A 43 3.70 10.67 -9.48
C GLY A 43 3.76 9.14 -9.38
N ILE A 44 2.86 8.54 -8.61
CA ILE A 44 2.76 7.09 -8.44
C ILE A 44 2.54 6.37 -9.77
N HIS A 45 1.62 6.86 -10.60
CA HIS A 45 1.34 6.28 -11.92
C HIS A 45 2.55 6.36 -12.84
N ARG A 46 3.23 7.52 -12.89
CA ARG A 46 4.44 7.71 -13.71
C ARG A 46 5.58 6.79 -13.29
N ILE A 47 5.80 6.64 -11.98
CA ILE A 47 6.83 5.73 -11.45
C ILE A 47 6.49 4.29 -11.86
N ARG A 48 5.23 3.87 -11.71
CA ARG A 48 4.79 2.54 -12.10
C ARG A 48 4.96 2.27 -13.59
N GLU A 49 4.64 3.25 -14.43
CA GLU A 49 4.82 3.15 -15.88
C GLU A 49 6.29 2.91 -16.25
N ILE A 50 7.23 3.66 -15.65
CA ILE A 50 8.67 3.45 -15.85
C ILE A 50 9.08 2.03 -15.43
N VAL A 51 8.61 1.56 -14.28
CA VAL A 51 8.92 0.20 -13.80
C VAL A 51 8.38 -0.86 -14.77
N PHE A 52 7.13 -0.69 -15.22
CA PHE A 52 6.45 -1.65 -16.08
C PHE A 52 7.10 -1.72 -17.48
N GLN A 53 7.59 -0.60 -18.00
CA GLN A 53 8.38 -0.57 -19.23
C GLN A 53 9.70 -1.33 -19.09
N LYS A 54 10.36 -1.30 -17.92
CA LYS A 54 11.65 -1.96 -17.70
C LYS A 54 11.55 -3.47 -17.47
N GLU A 55 10.52 -3.93 -16.76
CA GLU A 55 10.47 -5.31 -16.25
C GLU A 55 9.74 -6.30 -17.17
N ASP A 56 9.25 -5.84 -18.33
CA ASP A 56 8.33 -6.62 -19.17
C ASP A 56 7.22 -7.26 -18.33
N TYR A 57 6.61 -6.42 -17.48
CA TYR A 57 5.77 -6.84 -16.35
C TYR A 57 4.66 -7.81 -16.76
N LYS A 58 4.18 -7.74 -18.00
CA LYS A 58 3.15 -8.63 -18.56
C LYS A 58 3.57 -10.11 -18.56
N LYS A 59 4.88 -10.41 -18.51
CA LYS A 59 5.40 -11.78 -18.37
C LYS A 59 5.22 -12.35 -16.96
N ILE A 60 5.11 -11.50 -15.94
CA ILE A 60 4.88 -11.92 -14.56
C ILE A 60 3.38 -11.86 -14.31
N LYS A 61 2.76 -13.01 -14.09
CA LYS A 61 1.32 -13.07 -13.77
C LYS A 61 1.11 -12.94 -12.26
N PRO A 62 0.13 -12.14 -11.81
CA PRO A 62 -0.23 -12.06 -10.39
C PRO A 62 -1.03 -13.30 -10.00
N GLU A 63 -0.35 -14.34 -9.52
CA GLU A 63 -0.96 -15.65 -9.23
C GLU A 63 -0.89 -16.03 -7.74
N ARG A 64 -0.14 -15.28 -6.93
CA ARG A 64 0.19 -15.70 -5.55
C ARG A 64 -0.74 -15.07 -4.51
N TYR A 65 -1.24 -15.93 -3.62
CA TYR A 65 -2.01 -15.55 -2.43
C TYR A 65 -1.08 -15.61 -1.21
N VAL A 66 -0.65 -14.45 -0.73
CA VAL A 66 0.43 -14.36 0.26
C VAL A 66 -0.04 -13.71 1.55
N VAL A 67 0.28 -14.33 2.68
CA VAL A 67 0.31 -13.68 3.98
C VAL A 67 1.77 -13.33 4.29
N ALA A 68 2.03 -12.04 4.44
CA ALA A 68 3.37 -11.53 4.69
C ALA A 68 3.40 -10.80 6.03
N ASN A 69 4.49 -10.92 6.77
CA ASN A 69 4.60 -10.35 8.10
C ASN A 69 5.92 -9.62 8.30
N ARG A 70 5.90 -8.61 9.17
CA ARG A 70 7.13 -7.93 9.56
C ARG A 70 7.99 -8.85 10.44
N PRO A 71 9.33 -8.65 10.46
CA PRO A 71 10.20 -9.36 11.38
C PRO A 71 9.70 -9.21 12.83
N ARG A 72 9.81 -10.28 13.62
CA ARG A 72 9.49 -10.22 15.06
C ARG A 72 10.28 -9.06 15.70
N ARG A 73 9.63 -8.32 16.59
CA ARG A 73 10.18 -7.14 17.30
C ARG A 73 10.37 -5.86 16.47
N SER A 74 10.05 -5.84 15.17
CA SER A 74 10.09 -4.61 14.35
C SER A 74 8.89 -3.65 14.55
N GLY A 75 8.01 -3.97 15.50
CA GLY A 75 6.72 -3.32 15.72
C GLY A 75 5.70 -3.70 14.63
N ARG A 76 4.39 -3.64 14.94
CA ARG A 76 3.31 -4.02 14.00
C ARG A 76 3.57 -5.37 13.31
N PHE A 77 3.44 -6.48 14.03
CA PHE A 77 3.55 -7.81 13.41
C PHE A 77 2.36 -8.67 13.80
N ILE A 78 1.96 -9.59 12.93
CA ILE A 78 0.93 -10.58 13.20
C ILE A 78 1.54 -11.63 14.13
N TYR A 79 1.04 -11.78 15.36
CA TYR A 79 1.67 -12.63 16.37
C TYR A 79 1.71 -14.10 15.94
N GLU A 80 0.55 -14.68 15.59
CA GLU A 80 0.41 -16.06 15.10
C GLU A 80 0.07 -16.08 13.61
N VAL A 81 0.96 -15.55 12.77
CA VAL A 81 0.75 -15.50 11.32
C VAL A 81 0.51 -16.88 10.68
N ARG A 82 1.08 -17.95 11.26
CA ARG A 82 0.83 -19.32 10.77
C ARG A 82 -0.62 -19.73 10.99
N THR A 83 -1.22 -19.33 12.11
CA THR A 83 -2.64 -19.54 12.39
C THR A 83 -3.49 -18.79 11.37
N LEU A 84 -3.16 -17.53 11.05
CA LEU A 84 -3.87 -16.79 10.00
C LEU A 84 -3.79 -17.50 8.64
N VAL A 85 -2.61 -17.96 8.22
CA VAL A 85 -2.45 -18.72 6.96
C VAL A 85 -3.30 -19.98 6.97
N LYS A 86 -3.28 -20.73 8.07
CA LYS A 86 -4.10 -21.94 8.23
C LYS A 86 -5.59 -21.60 8.10
N SER A 87 -6.08 -20.64 8.88
CA SER A 87 -7.49 -20.27 8.88
C SER A 87 -7.94 -19.69 7.54
N LEU A 88 -7.10 -18.96 6.82
CA LEU A 88 -7.43 -18.49 5.47
C LEU A 88 -7.56 -19.66 4.49
N ASN A 89 -6.65 -20.64 4.51
CA ASN A 89 -6.79 -21.83 3.67
C ASN A 89 -8.05 -22.66 3.98
N GLU A 90 -8.49 -22.67 5.24
CA GLU A 90 -9.67 -23.43 5.67
C GLU A 90 -10.99 -22.70 5.41
N ASN A 91 -10.99 -21.37 5.41
CA ASN A 91 -12.22 -20.56 5.48
C ASN A 91 -12.36 -19.54 4.34
N THR A 92 -11.50 -19.59 3.32
CA THR A 92 -11.65 -18.76 2.12
C THR A 92 -11.69 -19.62 0.86
N ILE A 93 -12.44 -19.16 -0.13
CA ILE A 93 -12.60 -19.78 -1.45
C ILE A 93 -11.76 -18.97 -2.43
N ILE A 94 -10.64 -19.54 -2.85
CA ILE A 94 -9.74 -18.98 -3.87
C ILE A 94 -9.72 -19.88 -5.11
N GLU A 95 -8.99 -19.48 -6.14
CA GLU A 95 -8.91 -20.24 -7.40
C GLU A 95 -8.43 -21.68 -7.19
N LYS A 96 -8.97 -22.60 -8.01
CA LYS A 96 -8.68 -24.03 -7.92
C LYS A 96 -7.17 -24.27 -8.04
N GLY A 97 -6.62 -25.02 -7.08
CA GLY A 97 -5.20 -25.36 -7.02
C GLY A 97 -4.31 -24.30 -6.36
N CYS A 98 -4.86 -23.12 -6.02
CA CYS A 98 -4.15 -22.10 -5.25
C CYS A 98 -4.25 -22.38 -3.74
N LYS A 99 -3.33 -21.78 -2.97
CA LYS A 99 -3.33 -21.79 -1.50
C LYS A 99 -2.72 -20.51 -0.96
N TRP A 100 -3.15 -20.09 0.23
CA TRP A 100 -2.47 -19.06 1.00
C TRP A 100 -1.14 -19.60 1.50
N ILE A 101 -0.06 -18.86 1.22
CA ILE A 101 1.28 -19.18 1.72
C ILE A 101 1.80 -18.06 2.61
N ARG A 102 2.64 -18.41 3.57
CA ARG A 102 3.46 -17.42 4.25
C ARG A 102 4.68 -17.11 3.39
N ASP A 103 4.90 -15.85 3.07
CA ASP A 103 6.15 -15.42 2.45
C ASP A 103 6.57 -14.03 2.94
N ASP A 104 7.60 -13.99 3.78
CA ASP A 104 8.16 -12.77 4.38
C ASP A 104 9.42 -12.29 3.62
N ASN A 105 9.77 -12.91 2.48
CA ASN A 105 11.05 -12.73 1.78
C ASN A 105 11.17 -11.42 0.98
N PHE A 106 10.58 -10.33 1.46
CA PHE A 106 10.67 -9.00 0.86
C PHE A 106 11.45 -7.99 1.72
N TYR A 107 11.98 -8.43 2.87
CA TYR A 107 12.89 -7.64 3.70
C TYR A 107 14.35 -7.99 3.42
N GLY A 108 15.21 -6.96 3.27
CA GLY A 108 16.66 -7.14 3.14
C GLY A 108 17.13 -7.78 1.82
N ILE A 109 16.27 -7.85 0.81
CA ILE A 109 16.59 -8.40 -0.51
C ILE A 109 16.84 -7.30 -1.55
N SER A 110 17.43 -7.67 -2.69
CA SER A 110 17.69 -6.74 -3.78
C SER A 110 16.40 -6.16 -4.36
N LEU A 111 16.47 -4.93 -4.86
CA LEU A 111 15.30 -4.23 -5.43
C LEU A 111 14.63 -5.04 -6.55
N MET A 112 15.40 -5.66 -7.44
CA MET A 112 14.89 -6.52 -8.50
C MET A 112 14.04 -7.68 -7.96
N ARG A 113 14.47 -8.30 -6.84
CA ARG A 113 13.70 -9.37 -6.19
C ARG A 113 12.45 -8.82 -5.51
N ILE A 114 12.50 -7.60 -4.96
CA ILE A 114 11.32 -6.92 -4.39
C ILE A 114 10.30 -6.69 -5.52
N VAL A 115 10.71 -6.08 -6.63
CA VAL A 115 9.83 -5.78 -7.76
C VAL A 115 9.12 -7.05 -8.25
N LYS A 116 9.88 -8.13 -8.52
CA LYS A 116 9.31 -9.42 -8.94
C LYS A 116 8.41 -10.06 -7.89
N PHE A 117 8.77 -9.96 -6.62
CA PHE A 117 7.93 -10.45 -5.53
C PHE A 117 6.58 -9.75 -5.55
N TRP A 118 6.54 -8.42 -5.56
CA TRP A 118 5.31 -7.64 -5.53
C TRP A 118 4.50 -7.80 -6.84
N MET A 119 5.13 -7.87 -8.01
CA MET A 119 4.45 -8.17 -9.28
C MET A 119 3.73 -9.52 -9.27
N SER A 120 4.32 -10.54 -8.62
CA SER A 120 3.72 -11.88 -8.58
C SER A 120 2.50 -12.02 -7.65
N LEU A 121 2.17 -11.00 -6.87
CA LEU A 121 1.09 -11.05 -5.88
C LEU A 121 -0.27 -10.84 -6.54
N LYS A 122 -1.16 -11.80 -6.35
CA LYS A 122 -2.60 -11.63 -6.63
C LYS A 122 -3.32 -10.98 -5.48
N ILE A 123 -3.08 -11.49 -4.27
CA ILE A 123 -3.62 -10.91 -3.03
C ILE A 123 -2.57 -10.99 -1.93
N LEU A 124 -2.40 -9.87 -1.22
CA LEU A 124 -1.50 -9.75 -0.08
C LEU A 124 -2.28 -9.49 1.22
N VAL A 125 -2.09 -10.33 2.23
CA VAL A 125 -2.54 -10.07 3.60
C VAL A 125 -1.33 -9.72 4.46
N THR A 126 -1.28 -8.53 5.02
CA THR A 126 -0.15 -8.09 5.84
C THR A 126 -0.56 -6.99 6.83
N VAL A 127 0.39 -6.29 7.43
CA VAL A 127 0.15 -5.17 8.36
C VAL A 127 0.31 -3.83 7.66
N GLN A 128 -0.29 -2.78 8.23
CA GLN A 128 -0.10 -1.41 7.75
C GLN A 128 1.33 -0.86 7.94
N GLY A 129 1.64 0.22 7.21
CA GLY A 129 2.91 0.94 7.27
C GLY A 129 3.54 1.23 5.91
N SER A 130 4.66 1.96 5.93
CA SER A 130 5.33 2.47 4.73
C SER A 130 5.85 1.39 3.77
N GLY A 131 6.03 0.15 4.23
CA GLY A 131 6.43 -0.97 3.36
C GLY A 131 5.40 -1.30 2.26
N ILE A 132 4.14 -0.88 2.45
CA ILE A 132 3.06 -1.07 1.48
C ILE A 132 3.25 -0.20 0.23
N TYR A 133 4.07 0.85 0.28
CA TYR A 133 4.40 1.64 -0.92
C TYR A 133 5.10 0.85 -2.02
N ASN A 134 5.58 -0.37 -1.75
CA ASN A 134 6.03 -1.29 -2.80
C ASN A 134 4.87 -1.85 -3.66
N ALA A 135 3.62 -1.62 -3.28
CA ALA A 135 2.45 -1.96 -4.08
C ALA A 135 2.43 -1.27 -5.44
N ILE A 136 3.23 -0.21 -5.65
CA ILE A 136 3.48 0.39 -6.96
C ILE A 136 3.96 -0.63 -8.01
N PHE A 137 4.50 -1.77 -7.59
CA PHE A 137 4.93 -2.86 -8.47
C PHE A 137 3.84 -3.92 -8.71
N MET A 138 2.77 -3.98 -7.91
CA MET A 138 1.69 -4.95 -8.11
C MET A 138 0.96 -4.68 -9.42
N HIS A 139 0.23 -5.65 -9.94
CA HIS A 139 -0.66 -5.46 -11.10
C HIS A 139 -1.94 -4.72 -10.69
N GLU A 140 -2.66 -4.16 -11.66
CA GLU A 140 -3.99 -3.60 -11.38
C GLU A 140 -4.98 -4.74 -11.12
N LYS A 141 -6.09 -4.43 -10.45
CA LYS A 141 -7.16 -5.39 -10.10
C LYS A 141 -6.69 -6.55 -9.21
N THR A 142 -5.55 -6.41 -8.55
CA THR A 142 -5.11 -7.29 -7.45
C THR A 142 -5.69 -6.83 -6.12
N GLY A 143 -5.46 -7.60 -5.05
CA GLY A 143 -6.04 -7.35 -3.73
C GLY A 143 -5.03 -7.13 -2.61
N MET A 144 -5.45 -6.41 -1.58
CA MET A 144 -4.72 -6.26 -0.32
C MET A 144 -5.67 -6.28 0.88
N VAL A 145 -5.24 -6.92 1.97
CA VAL A 145 -5.91 -6.85 3.27
C VAL A 145 -4.87 -6.45 4.29
N LEU A 146 -5.08 -5.29 4.91
CA LEU A 146 -4.12 -4.74 5.85
C LEU A 146 -4.68 -4.80 7.27
N LEU A 147 -3.91 -5.41 8.17
CA LEU A 147 -4.13 -5.28 9.60
C LEU A 147 -3.75 -3.86 10.02
N PHE A 148 -4.76 -3.10 10.40
CA PHE A 148 -4.63 -1.76 10.93
C PHE A 148 -4.51 -1.82 12.46
N SER A 149 -3.69 -0.94 13.03
CA SER A 149 -3.59 -0.75 14.48
C SER A 149 -4.84 0.02 14.99
N SER A 150 -4.73 0.76 16.09
CA SER A 150 -5.78 1.64 16.60
C SER A 150 -6.23 2.74 15.64
N SER A 151 -5.46 3.01 14.57
CA SER A 151 -5.75 4.00 13.56
C SER A 151 -5.71 3.41 12.16
N ALA A 152 -6.58 3.93 11.28
CA ALA A 152 -6.56 3.61 9.87
C ALA A 152 -5.38 4.29 9.15
N ASP A 153 -4.76 3.57 8.22
CA ASP A 153 -3.65 4.06 7.40
C ASP A 153 -4.18 4.68 6.10
N GLY A 154 -4.63 5.94 6.20
CA GLY A 154 -5.12 6.73 5.05
C GLY A 154 -4.16 6.77 3.86
N PRO A 155 -2.84 6.97 4.06
CA PRO A 155 -1.87 6.91 2.97
C PRO A 155 -1.88 5.57 2.20
N ASN A 156 -1.98 4.43 2.88
CA ASN A 156 -2.08 3.12 2.21
C ASN A 156 -3.41 2.93 1.48
N VAL A 157 -4.52 3.45 2.02
CA VAL A 157 -5.83 3.47 1.33
C VAL A 157 -5.72 4.26 0.03
N GLN A 158 -5.16 5.47 0.10
CA GLN A 158 -5.01 6.36 -1.05
C GLN A 158 -4.11 5.74 -2.13
N LEU A 159 -2.99 5.15 -1.73
CA LEU A 159 -2.08 4.42 -2.60
C LEU A 159 -2.81 3.31 -3.39
N CYS A 160 -3.55 2.45 -2.69
CA CYS A 160 -4.26 1.33 -3.33
C CYS A 160 -5.35 1.84 -4.28
N ASN A 161 -6.06 2.90 -3.91
CA ASN A 161 -7.08 3.52 -4.75
C ASN A 161 -6.49 4.04 -6.07
N HIS A 162 -5.39 4.79 -6.01
CA HIS A 162 -4.70 5.26 -7.23
C HIS A 162 -4.16 4.10 -8.07
N LEU A 163 -3.65 3.04 -7.44
CA LEU A 163 -3.10 1.90 -8.16
C LEU A 163 -4.15 0.92 -8.70
N HIS A 164 -5.45 1.19 -8.51
CA HIS A 164 -6.55 0.28 -8.84
C HIS A 164 -6.37 -1.10 -8.20
N ILE A 165 -5.98 -1.12 -6.92
CA ILE A 165 -5.82 -2.33 -6.09
C ILE A 165 -6.99 -2.37 -5.10
N PHE A 166 -7.74 -3.47 -5.07
CA PHE A 166 -8.80 -3.68 -4.10
C PHE A 166 -8.21 -3.79 -2.70
N MET A 167 -8.69 -3.02 -1.75
CA MET A 167 -8.12 -3.01 -0.41
C MET A 167 -9.17 -2.90 0.68
N ILE A 168 -9.02 -3.71 1.74
CA ILE A 168 -9.71 -3.54 3.01
C ILE A 168 -8.68 -3.46 4.14
N GLY A 169 -8.79 -2.42 4.97
CA GLY A 169 -8.08 -2.30 6.24
C GLY A 169 -8.94 -2.82 7.39
N VAL A 170 -8.42 -3.77 8.18
CA VAL A 170 -9.09 -4.30 9.36
C VAL A 170 -8.49 -3.65 10.61
N VAL A 171 -9.24 -2.71 11.19
CA VAL A 171 -8.83 -1.95 12.38
C VAL A 171 -8.88 -2.83 13.61
N HIS A 172 -7.79 -2.81 14.38
CA HIS A 172 -7.70 -3.48 15.68
C HIS A 172 -7.50 -2.39 16.75
N PRO A 173 -8.58 -1.89 17.36
CA PRO A 173 -8.56 -0.73 18.26
C PRO A 173 -7.54 -0.84 19.39
N ASP A 174 -7.38 -2.05 19.94
CA ASP A 174 -6.49 -2.28 21.10
C ASP A 174 -5.02 -2.52 20.71
N ARG A 175 -4.67 -2.32 19.43
CA ARG A 175 -3.29 -2.53 18.97
C ARG A 175 -2.51 -1.23 18.91
N ASP A 176 -1.46 -1.17 19.73
CA ASP A 176 -0.45 -0.13 19.66
C ASP A 176 0.44 -0.32 18.41
N ILE A 177 0.61 0.78 17.68
CA ILE A 177 1.42 0.88 16.46
C ILE A 177 2.93 0.81 16.74
N ILE A 178 3.38 1.16 17.95
CA ILE A 178 4.81 1.20 18.32
C ILE A 178 5.23 -0.07 19.06
N SER A 179 4.28 -0.72 19.75
CA SER A 179 4.55 -1.92 20.54
C SER A 179 5.26 -3.02 19.73
N ARG A 180 6.35 -3.51 20.34
CA ARG A 180 7.14 -4.64 19.85
C ARG A 180 6.72 -5.95 20.49
N LYS A 181 5.73 -5.92 21.39
CA LYS A 181 5.19 -7.10 22.06
C LYS A 181 4.15 -7.80 21.16
N PRO A 182 3.91 -9.11 21.36
CA PRO A 182 2.75 -9.80 20.82
C PRO A 182 1.46 -9.04 21.09
N GLN A 183 0.61 -8.92 20.07
CA GLN A 183 -0.71 -8.31 20.18
C GLN A 183 -1.72 -9.20 19.47
N LEU A 184 -2.93 -9.28 20.03
CA LEU A 184 -4.00 -10.13 19.50
C LEU A 184 -4.41 -9.69 18.09
N THR A 185 -4.82 -10.67 17.29
CA THR A 185 -5.31 -10.46 15.93
C THR A 185 -6.73 -10.99 15.87
N ASN A 186 -7.66 -10.19 15.37
CA ASN A 186 -9.03 -10.59 15.14
C ASN A 186 -9.07 -11.42 13.84
N TYR A 187 -8.82 -12.73 13.98
CA TYR A 187 -8.76 -13.64 12.83
C TYR A 187 -10.10 -13.73 12.10
N THR A 188 -11.23 -13.63 12.81
CA THR A 188 -12.58 -13.67 12.24
C THR A 188 -12.77 -12.57 11.19
N ASP A 189 -12.47 -11.32 11.55
CA ASP A 189 -12.60 -10.20 10.61
C ASP A 189 -11.54 -10.26 9.53
N MET A 190 -10.30 -10.65 9.86
CA MET A 190 -9.25 -10.83 8.85
C MET A 190 -9.69 -11.83 7.78
N ILE A 191 -10.28 -12.97 8.15
CA ILE A 191 -10.77 -13.99 7.20
C ILE A 191 -11.94 -13.44 6.38
N LYS A 192 -12.97 -12.91 7.06
CA LYS A 192 -14.18 -12.36 6.44
C LYS A 192 -13.85 -11.31 5.38
N TYR A 193 -13.01 -10.34 5.73
CA TYR A 193 -12.66 -9.26 4.82
C TYR A 193 -11.62 -9.69 3.77
N THR A 194 -10.80 -10.70 4.06
CA THR A 194 -9.97 -11.33 3.02
C THR A 194 -10.82 -11.99 1.94
N GLN A 195 -11.87 -12.75 2.31
CA GLN A 195 -12.77 -13.33 1.32
C GLN A 195 -13.41 -12.24 0.44
N ARG A 196 -13.84 -11.12 1.02
CA ARG A 196 -14.43 -10.03 0.23
C ARG A 196 -13.45 -9.41 -0.78
N VAL A 197 -12.18 -9.29 -0.41
CA VAL A 197 -11.14 -8.84 -1.35
C VAL A 197 -10.91 -9.89 -2.44
N VAL A 198 -10.89 -11.18 -2.09
CA VAL A 198 -10.82 -12.28 -3.07
C VAL A 198 -11.98 -12.19 -4.07
N ASP A 199 -13.19 -12.02 -3.58
CA ASP A 199 -14.38 -11.89 -4.42
C ASP A 199 -14.27 -10.67 -5.34
N ALA A 200 -13.84 -9.52 -4.82
CA ALA A 200 -13.69 -8.31 -5.62
C ALA A 200 -12.64 -8.45 -6.73
N VAL A 201 -11.51 -9.10 -6.43
CA VAL A 201 -10.46 -9.39 -7.41
C VAL A 201 -10.98 -10.33 -8.50
N ASN A 202 -11.70 -11.39 -8.12
CA ASN A 202 -12.22 -12.37 -9.07
C ASN A 202 -13.32 -11.79 -9.98
N HIS A 203 -14.16 -10.89 -9.47
CA HIS A 203 -15.23 -10.25 -10.24
C HIS A 203 -14.78 -8.97 -10.96
N GLY A 204 -13.61 -8.41 -10.60
CA GLY A 204 -13.14 -7.12 -11.11
C GLY A 204 -13.90 -5.91 -10.55
N SER A 205 -14.71 -6.08 -9.50
CA SER A 205 -15.46 -5.03 -8.81
C SER A 205 -15.93 -5.51 -7.44
N TRP A 206 -16.18 -4.58 -6.50
CA TRP A 206 -16.79 -4.92 -5.21
C TRP A 206 -18.21 -5.48 -5.38
N THR A 207 -18.47 -6.66 -4.83
CA THR A 207 -19.80 -7.31 -4.86
C THR A 207 -20.68 -6.92 -3.68
N ASN A 208 -20.09 -6.61 -2.53
CA ASN A 208 -20.79 -6.18 -1.33
C ASN A 208 -19.90 -5.22 -0.49
N LEU A 209 -20.47 -4.08 -0.09
CA LEU A 209 -19.82 -3.06 0.76
C LEU A 209 -20.47 -2.93 2.15
N GLU A 210 -21.47 -3.73 2.47
CA GLU A 210 -22.20 -3.69 3.74
C GLU A 210 -21.26 -3.89 4.93
N GLY A 211 -21.36 -3.01 5.92
CA GLY A 211 -20.51 -3.03 7.12
C GLY A 211 -19.09 -2.51 6.90
N LEU A 212 -18.75 -2.01 5.70
CA LEU A 212 -17.48 -1.31 5.46
C LEU A 212 -17.68 0.20 5.62
N LYS A 213 -16.77 0.83 6.38
CA LYS A 213 -16.68 2.29 6.43
C LYS A 213 -15.83 2.78 5.26
N ARG A 214 -16.38 3.70 4.47
CA ARG A 214 -15.62 4.42 3.44
C ARG A 214 -14.77 5.50 4.12
N PHE A 215 -13.49 5.56 3.74
CA PHE A 215 -12.55 6.59 4.23
C PHE A 215 -12.38 7.74 3.24
N LEU A 216 -12.61 7.47 1.96
CA LEU A 216 -12.55 8.45 0.89
C LEU A 216 -13.94 8.46 0.25
N ASP A 217 -14.61 9.59 0.31
CA ASP A 217 -15.76 9.83 -0.55
C ASP A 217 -15.27 10.17 -1.95
N PRO A 218 -16.03 9.83 -3.00
CA PRO A 218 -15.74 10.34 -4.33
C PRO A 218 -15.71 11.86 -4.25
N SER A 219 -14.52 12.44 -4.41
CA SER A 219 -14.48 13.83 -4.84
C SER A 219 -15.02 13.81 -6.27
N TYR A 220 -16.25 14.32 -6.45
CA TYR A 220 -16.65 14.84 -7.76
C TYR A 220 -15.49 15.67 -8.30
N PRO A 221 -15.20 15.65 -9.61
CA PRO A 221 -14.02 16.29 -10.11
C PRO A 221 -14.07 17.77 -9.74
N ILE A 222 -13.22 18.18 -8.79
CA ILE A 222 -12.87 19.58 -8.63
C ILE A 222 -11.96 19.88 -9.82
N ALA A 223 -12.58 19.97 -11.01
CA ALA A 223 -11.92 20.36 -12.25
C ALA A 223 -11.60 21.86 -12.26
N ASN A 224 -11.97 22.56 -11.19
CA ASN A 224 -11.86 23.99 -11.04
C ASN A 224 -10.85 24.30 -9.92
N ILE A 225 -9.64 24.74 -10.30
CA ILE A 225 -8.59 25.16 -9.37
C ILE A 225 -9.03 26.31 -8.43
N THR A 226 -9.99 27.14 -8.86
CA THR A 226 -10.58 28.21 -8.05
C THR A 226 -11.39 27.64 -6.90
N GLU A 227 -12.15 26.56 -7.12
CA GLU A 227 -12.98 25.93 -6.09
C GLU A 227 -12.11 25.18 -5.06
N PHE A 228 -11.00 24.59 -5.49
CA PHE A 228 -9.96 24.06 -4.60
C PHE A 228 -9.36 25.17 -3.72
N ILE A 229 -8.97 26.31 -4.29
CA ILE A 229 -8.38 27.43 -3.53
C ILE A 229 -9.39 28.02 -2.53
N LEU A 230 -10.67 28.13 -2.92
CA LEU A 230 -11.72 28.68 -2.07
C LEU A 230 -12.04 27.76 -0.88
N THR A 231 -12.14 26.44 -1.12
CA THR A 231 -12.41 25.46 -0.05
C THR A 231 -11.18 25.14 0.80
N TYR A 232 -9.96 25.32 0.26
CA TYR A 232 -8.72 25.13 1.00
C TYR A 232 -8.66 26.03 2.23
N ASN A 233 -8.98 27.33 2.08
CA ASN A 233 -8.96 28.28 3.20
C ASN A 233 -9.94 27.95 4.33
N ASP A 234 -11.06 27.30 4.02
CA ASP A 234 -12.01 26.84 5.05
C ASP A 234 -11.54 25.52 5.69
N TYR A 235 -10.85 24.65 4.95
CA TYR A 235 -10.29 23.40 5.47
C TYR A 235 -9.17 23.63 6.49
N ILE A 236 -8.31 24.63 6.28
CA ILE A 236 -7.23 24.99 7.23
C ILE A 236 -7.74 25.69 8.50
N ARG A 237 -8.98 26.17 8.54
CA ARG A 237 -9.57 26.79 9.75
C ARG A 237 -10.03 25.76 10.79
N HIS A 238 -10.08 24.48 10.42
CA HIS A 238 -10.57 23.39 11.27
C HIS A 238 -9.46 22.44 11.74
N TRP A 239 -8.19 22.81 11.55
CA TRP A 239 -6.99 22.16 12.05
C TRP A 239 -6.12 23.16 12.80
#